data_AF-A0A1D2A984-F1
#
_entry.id   AF-A0A1D2A984-F1
#
_cell.length_a   1.000
_cell.length_b   1.000
_cell.length_c   1.000
_cell.angle_alpha   90.00
_cell.angle_beta   90.00
_cell.angle_gamma   90.00
#
_symmetry.space_group_name_H-M   'P 1'
#
loop_
_entity.id
_entity.type
_entity.pdbx_description
1 polymer ?
#
loop_
_entity_poly.entity_id
_entity_poly.type
_entity_poly.pdbx_seq_one_letter_code
_entity_poly.pdbx_strand_id
1 'polypeptide(L)'
;MFRQRQRLWGLVRESQSKKSGGVGEAAAARSGEARPAPRSGRSGGTVPNGPPSGPSSAFSLDCLLHMLTAIVEDGLALAAPTSAAPVAEDGAGAMCPHRALARDPGFQILTLESTTRMLRRAATCGTAEAIRAGIVSDKGLERTAMSMLQVPDWMALARPAYRTIEIVVSARAGQQGTGPRAVAESQLTQVAMACLHQLLAMPRGADEGEALLGCISNAATPPSPGGSVAEDGVQGILGILESLCQAGCSREVELWCAAWRQALRWMPDAAGAAARASPVVCAAHPRTSTQAAMSAASTALLHAEWEGRCADGGSQPSRSPLAFLAQVASRVAGLVGSSAPSPAESEEEEALPWINTGTVAQVADALVSLLEAELSRAERAVAWLAPGSAAFGSQEAATCSKLLQLVEVLSVLLGARPESGSLADALARLCTRLYRCVAATSRAHLAGKRGREAATSLPPGYLDLVARVNAAFTPSVYACVQEAQAAAGEGARPEGGKRARAAAGRLTRRVRKESQVVPALVFQIEEHEKQLIRLSRAGRLNLMLTAKRATNRDFKIQLASGRQPLAERCAA
;
A
#
# COMPACT_ATOMS: atom_id res chain seq x y z
N MET A 1 -35.94 10.70 -24.50
CA MET A 1 -34.82 10.82 -25.46
C MET A 1 -34.60 12.24 -26.01
N PHE A 2 -35.42 12.79 -26.91
CA PHE A 2 -35.15 14.10 -27.54
C PHE A 2 -35.12 15.30 -26.57
N ARG A 3 -36.04 15.34 -25.58
CA ARG A 3 -36.07 16.38 -24.54
C ARG A 3 -34.91 16.29 -23.53
N GLN A 4 -34.41 15.08 -23.25
CA GLN A 4 -33.20 14.88 -22.43
C GLN A 4 -31.94 15.33 -23.19
N ARG A 5 -31.88 15.11 -24.52
CA ARG A 5 -30.80 15.59 -25.39
C ARG A 5 -30.68 17.12 -25.42
N GLN A 6 -31.80 17.85 -25.48
CA GLN A 6 -31.76 19.32 -25.44
C GLN A 6 -31.30 19.86 -24.08
N ARG A 7 -31.64 19.19 -22.97
CA ARG A 7 -31.12 19.54 -21.65
C ARG A 7 -29.61 19.29 -21.50
N LEU A 8 -29.08 18.24 -22.11
CA LEU A 8 -27.64 17.94 -22.13
C LEU A 8 -26.83 19.01 -22.87
N TRP A 9 -27.33 19.49 -24.01
CA TRP A 9 -26.69 20.58 -24.75
C TRP A 9 -26.70 21.92 -23.99
N GLY A 10 -27.73 22.16 -23.18
CA GLY A 10 -27.79 23.33 -22.28
C GLY A 10 -26.71 23.29 -21.20
N LEU A 11 -26.53 22.15 -20.51
CA LEU A 11 -25.60 22.00 -19.40
C LEU A 11 -24.12 22.07 -19.83
N VAL A 12 -23.79 21.54 -21.02
CA VAL A 12 -22.42 21.61 -21.57
C VAL A 12 -22.04 23.05 -21.94
N ARG A 13 -22.96 23.82 -22.54
CA ARG A 13 -22.75 25.25 -22.83
C ARG A 13 -22.61 26.09 -21.56
N GLU A 14 -23.40 25.79 -20.54
CA GLU A 14 -23.36 26.54 -19.28
C GLU A 14 -22.06 26.28 -18.48
N SER A 15 -21.50 25.07 -18.59
CA SER A 15 -20.22 24.71 -18.00
C SER A 15 -19.03 25.38 -18.70
N GLN A 16 -19.10 25.62 -20.01
CA GLN A 16 -18.05 26.35 -20.75
C GLN A 16 -18.11 27.86 -20.52
N SER A 17 -19.31 28.43 -20.32
CA SER A 17 -19.51 29.85 -20.04
C SER A 17 -19.02 30.28 -18.63
N LYS A 18 -19.15 29.40 -17.63
CA LYS A 18 -18.72 29.72 -16.24
C LYS A 18 -17.20 29.69 -16.02
N LYS A 19 -16.40 29.23 -16.99
CA LYS A 19 -14.92 29.19 -16.89
C LYS A 19 -14.22 30.50 -17.31
N SER A 20 -14.94 31.50 -17.80
CA SER A 20 -14.38 32.81 -18.20
C SER A 20 -14.76 33.99 -17.30
N GLY A 21 -15.39 33.75 -16.14
CA GLY A 21 -15.76 34.78 -15.17
C GLY A 21 -14.69 35.01 -14.12
N GLY A 22 -14.16 36.24 -14.07
CA GLY A 22 -12.98 36.63 -13.31
C GLY A 22 -13.07 36.57 -11.78
N VAL A 23 -11.88 36.56 -11.19
CA VAL A 23 -11.58 36.68 -9.77
C VAL A 23 -12.02 38.05 -9.27
N GLY A 24 -12.94 38.08 -8.29
CA GLY A 24 -13.32 39.27 -7.54
C GLY A 24 -13.23 39.00 -6.04
N GLU A 25 -12.36 39.76 -5.38
CA GLU A 25 -12.21 39.85 -3.92
C GLU A 25 -13.51 40.26 -3.23
N ALA A 26 -13.80 39.67 -2.06
CA ALA A 26 -14.54 40.36 -1.02
C ALA A 26 -14.18 39.83 0.37
N ALA A 27 -13.81 40.77 1.22
CA ALA A 27 -13.26 40.59 2.54
C ALA A 27 -14.33 40.60 3.66
N ALA A 28 -13.86 40.14 4.82
CA ALA A 28 -14.38 40.22 6.18
C ALA A 28 -15.45 41.27 6.54
N ALA A 29 -16.41 40.85 7.38
CA ALA A 29 -16.97 41.66 8.46
C ALA A 29 -17.45 40.79 9.64
N ARG A 30 -17.15 41.25 10.85
CA ARG A 30 -17.50 40.68 12.16
C ARG A 30 -18.71 41.41 12.74
N SER A 31 -19.57 40.71 13.49
CA SER A 31 -20.33 41.13 14.71
C SER A 31 -21.50 40.14 14.88
N GLY A 32 -21.84 39.54 16.02
CA GLY A 32 -21.61 39.92 17.40
C GLY A 32 -22.84 40.60 17.99
N GLU A 33 -23.93 39.89 18.27
CA GLU A 33 -24.94 40.33 19.26
C GLU A 33 -25.87 39.20 19.72
N ALA A 34 -26.28 39.30 21.00
CA ALA A 34 -26.95 38.28 21.79
C ALA A 34 -28.36 38.72 22.22
N ARG A 35 -29.17 37.71 22.60
CA ARG A 35 -30.50 37.70 23.30
C ARG A 35 -31.76 37.82 22.42
N PRO A 36 -32.95 37.41 22.95
CA PRO A 36 -33.27 36.33 23.88
C PRO A 36 -34.40 35.40 23.36
N ALA A 37 -34.67 34.33 24.11
CA ALA A 37 -35.69 33.31 23.84
C ALA A 37 -37.15 33.83 23.87
N PRO A 38 -38.07 33.11 23.21
CA PRO A 38 -39.39 32.88 23.78
C PRO A 38 -39.75 31.39 23.90
N ARG A 39 -40.53 31.12 24.95
CA ARG A 39 -41.22 29.86 25.23
C ARG A 39 -42.40 29.64 24.27
N SER A 40 -42.69 28.36 24.04
CA SER A 40 -44.01 27.72 24.07
C SER A 40 -44.44 26.99 22.79
N GLY A 41 -44.65 25.68 22.97
CA GLY A 41 -45.83 24.94 22.50
C GLY A 41 -46.02 24.73 21.00
N ARG A 42 -45.65 23.55 20.49
CA ARG A 42 -46.55 22.73 19.67
C ARG A 42 -46.05 21.31 19.49
N SER A 43 -46.94 20.36 19.75
CA SER A 43 -46.85 18.98 19.30
C SER A 43 -46.84 18.94 17.77
N GLY A 44 -45.83 18.29 17.21
CA GLY A 44 -45.71 18.04 15.77
C GLY A 44 -44.81 16.83 15.59
N GLY A 45 -45.32 15.79 14.92
CA GLY A 45 -44.67 14.51 14.77
C GLY A 45 -43.24 14.63 14.25
N THR A 46 -42.33 13.93 14.92
CA THR A 46 -40.96 13.68 14.46
C THR A 46 -41.01 12.87 13.17
N VAL A 47 -40.94 13.55 12.04
CA VAL A 47 -40.43 12.94 10.81
C VAL A 47 -38.94 12.69 11.05
N PRO A 48 -38.42 11.46 10.87
CA PRO A 48 -36.99 11.23 11.02
C PRO A 48 -36.25 12.10 10.01
N ASN A 49 -35.39 12.99 10.50
CA ASN A 49 -34.41 13.72 9.69
C ASN A 49 -33.47 12.68 9.04
N GLY A 50 -33.86 12.20 7.87
CA GLY A 50 -32.97 11.43 7.01
C GLY A 50 -31.77 12.30 6.60
N PRO A 51 -30.62 11.68 6.32
CA PRO A 51 -29.47 12.41 5.80
C PRO A 51 -29.88 13.24 4.57
N PRO A 52 -29.35 14.45 4.37
CA PRO A 52 -29.70 15.29 3.24
C PRO A 52 -29.50 14.50 1.94
N SER A 53 -30.56 14.43 1.14
CA SER A 53 -30.52 13.78 -0.16
C SER A 53 -29.47 14.47 -1.02
N GLY A 54 -28.32 13.82 -1.19
CA GLY A 54 -27.29 14.29 -2.11
C GLY A 54 -27.85 14.40 -3.53
N PRO A 55 -27.26 15.24 -4.39
CA PRO A 55 -27.73 15.42 -5.76
C PRO A 55 -27.79 14.07 -6.49
N SER A 56 -28.99 13.73 -6.97
CA SER A 56 -29.29 12.55 -7.77
C SER A 56 -28.34 12.47 -8.96
N SER A 57 -27.83 11.28 -9.28
CA SER A 57 -27.05 11.11 -10.52
C SER A 57 -27.91 11.49 -11.72
N ALA A 58 -27.36 12.25 -12.66
CA ALA A 58 -28.06 12.60 -13.90
C ALA A 58 -28.19 11.41 -14.88
N PHE A 59 -27.39 10.35 -14.67
CA PHE A 59 -27.30 9.19 -15.54
C PHE A 59 -27.54 7.89 -14.75
N SER A 60 -28.26 6.95 -15.37
CA SER A 60 -28.35 5.56 -14.91
C SER A 60 -27.10 4.75 -15.32
N LEU A 61 -26.89 3.59 -14.69
CA LEU A 61 -25.80 2.66 -15.01
C LEU A 61 -25.87 2.18 -16.46
N ASP A 62 -27.05 1.79 -16.93
CA ASP A 62 -27.26 1.39 -18.33
C ASP A 62 -26.92 2.51 -19.32
N CYS A 63 -27.28 3.75 -18.98
CA CYS A 63 -26.95 4.89 -19.82
C CYS A 63 -25.43 5.09 -19.90
N LEU A 64 -24.73 4.97 -18.77
CA LEU A 64 -23.27 5.05 -18.73
C LEU A 64 -22.60 3.89 -19.46
N LEU A 65 -23.15 2.68 -19.36
CA LEU A 65 -22.70 1.52 -20.13
C LEU A 65 -22.80 1.76 -21.62
N HIS A 66 -23.96 2.19 -22.12
CA HIS A 66 -24.14 2.50 -23.55
C HIS A 66 -23.23 3.63 -24.03
N MET A 67 -23.00 4.66 -23.20
CA MET A 67 -22.06 5.74 -23.54
C MET A 67 -20.62 5.23 -23.62
N LEU A 68 -20.18 4.40 -22.68
CA LEU A 68 -18.84 3.80 -22.71
C LEU A 68 -18.66 2.83 -23.87
N THR A 69 -19.65 1.99 -24.16
CA THR A 69 -19.62 1.09 -25.33
C THR A 69 -19.52 1.89 -26.61
N ALA A 70 -20.31 2.97 -26.76
CA ALA A 70 -20.21 3.86 -27.93
C ALA A 70 -18.83 4.55 -28.02
N ILE A 71 -18.22 4.94 -26.89
CA ILE A 71 -16.85 5.47 -26.88
C ILE A 71 -15.85 4.43 -27.39
N VAL A 72 -15.97 3.17 -26.96
CA VAL A 72 -15.07 2.10 -27.36
C VAL A 72 -15.26 1.70 -28.83
N GLU A 73 -16.49 1.57 -29.31
CA GLU A 73 -16.79 1.15 -30.68
C GLU A 73 -16.56 2.26 -31.72
N ASP A 74 -16.98 3.50 -31.43
CA ASP A 74 -16.97 4.61 -32.40
C ASP A 74 -15.91 5.69 -32.12
N GLY A 75 -15.58 5.89 -30.84
CA GLY A 75 -14.75 7.00 -30.35
C GLY A 75 -13.25 6.75 -30.38
N LEU A 76 -12.83 5.50 -30.25
CA LEU A 76 -11.43 5.12 -30.05
C LEU A 76 -10.77 4.47 -31.27
N ALA A 77 -11.38 4.56 -32.45
CA ALA A 77 -10.64 4.60 -33.71
C ALA A 77 -9.79 5.90 -33.77
N LEU A 78 -8.93 6.10 -32.77
CA LEU A 78 -7.87 7.08 -32.77
C LEU A 78 -7.01 6.73 -33.97
N ALA A 79 -7.12 7.59 -34.99
CA ALA A 79 -6.33 7.60 -36.21
C ALA A 79 -5.12 6.66 -36.11
N ALA A 80 -5.29 5.41 -36.57
CA ALA A 80 -4.13 4.69 -37.07
C ALA A 80 -3.43 5.70 -37.99
N PRO A 81 -2.14 5.99 -37.80
CA PRO A 81 -1.44 6.92 -38.66
C PRO A 81 -1.47 6.31 -40.06
N THR A 82 -2.51 6.61 -40.82
CA THR A 82 -2.65 6.29 -42.23
C THR A 82 -1.59 7.15 -42.91
N SER A 83 -0.39 6.60 -43.00
CA SER A 83 0.62 6.97 -43.99
C SER A 83 0.14 6.64 -45.41
N ALA A 84 -1.00 5.94 -45.55
CA ALA A 84 -1.73 5.82 -46.79
C ALA A 84 -2.43 7.15 -47.11
N ALA A 85 -2.13 7.66 -48.30
CA ALA A 85 -2.63 8.89 -48.90
C ALA A 85 -4.11 9.20 -48.57
N PRO A 86 -4.50 10.49 -48.51
CA PRO A 86 -5.89 10.87 -48.36
C PRO A 86 -6.71 10.16 -49.43
N VAL A 87 -7.42 9.10 -49.03
CA VAL A 87 -8.50 8.57 -49.85
C VAL A 87 -9.46 9.72 -49.91
N ALA A 88 -9.55 10.34 -51.09
CA ALA A 88 -10.53 11.37 -51.36
C ALA A 88 -11.89 10.80 -50.96
N GLU A 89 -12.41 11.26 -49.81
CA GLU A 89 -13.81 11.11 -49.46
C GLU A 89 -14.60 12.01 -50.43
N ASP A 90 -14.64 11.60 -51.69
CA ASP A 90 -15.49 12.18 -52.71
C ASP A 90 -16.94 11.77 -52.39
N GLY A 91 -17.57 12.58 -51.54
CA GLY A 91 -19.02 12.58 -51.37
C GLY A 91 -19.48 12.88 -49.95
N ALA A 92 -19.56 14.18 -49.60
CA ALA A 92 -20.47 14.85 -48.65
C ALA A 92 -21.19 14.02 -47.55
N GLY A 93 -20.54 13.01 -46.97
CA GLY A 93 -21.08 12.14 -45.94
C GLY A 93 -20.87 12.80 -44.58
N ALA A 94 -21.82 13.62 -44.14
CA ALA A 94 -21.79 14.20 -42.80
C ALA A 94 -21.55 13.09 -41.76
N MET A 95 -20.43 13.16 -41.04
CA MET A 95 -20.15 12.24 -39.92
C MET A 95 -21.37 12.18 -39.01
N CYS A 96 -21.83 10.96 -38.70
CA CYS A 96 -22.93 10.77 -37.77
C CYS A 96 -22.60 11.52 -36.46
N PRO A 97 -23.48 12.41 -35.95
CA PRO A 97 -23.18 13.27 -34.80
C PRO A 97 -22.85 12.46 -33.53
N HIS A 98 -23.26 11.19 -33.48
CA HIS A 98 -22.88 10.26 -32.40
C HIS A 98 -21.39 9.94 -32.37
N ARG A 99 -20.76 9.76 -33.53
CA ARG A 99 -19.32 9.49 -33.62
C ARG A 99 -18.50 10.72 -33.26
N ALA A 100 -18.95 11.90 -33.69
CA ALA A 100 -18.29 13.15 -33.33
C ALA A 100 -18.28 13.37 -31.81
N LEU A 101 -19.38 13.06 -31.12
CA LEU A 101 -19.46 13.14 -29.66
C LEU A 101 -18.62 12.06 -28.98
N ALA A 102 -18.64 10.82 -29.47
CA ALA A 102 -17.85 9.72 -28.91
C ALA A 102 -16.33 9.97 -29.00
N ARG A 103 -15.88 10.74 -30.00
CA ARG A 103 -14.48 11.14 -30.18
C ARG A 103 -14.07 12.37 -29.36
N ASP A 104 -15.01 13.09 -28.77
CA ASP A 104 -14.70 14.27 -27.96
C ASP A 104 -14.10 13.85 -26.61
N PRO A 105 -12.86 14.24 -26.28
CA PRO A 105 -12.22 13.85 -25.02
C PRO A 105 -12.97 14.40 -23.79
N GLY A 106 -13.65 15.55 -23.92
CA GLY A 106 -14.48 16.11 -22.86
C GLY A 106 -15.66 15.20 -22.52
N PHE A 107 -16.35 14.68 -23.53
CA PHE A 107 -17.42 13.70 -23.37
C PHE A 107 -16.92 12.38 -22.78
N GLN A 108 -15.77 11.88 -23.24
CA GLN A 108 -15.16 10.66 -22.72
C GLN A 108 -14.81 10.80 -21.22
N ILE A 109 -14.14 11.89 -20.85
CA ILE A 109 -13.80 12.19 -19.45
C ILE A 109 -15.07 12.31 -18.60
N LEU A 110 -16.08 13.07 -19.06
CA LEU A 110 -17.34 13.23 -18.34
C LEU A 110 -18.04 11.89 -18.09
N THR A 111 -18.02 11.00 -19.08
CA THR A 111 -18.64 9.68 -19.00
C THR A 111 -17.93 8.80 -17.98
N LEU A 112 -16.60 8.74 -18.03
CA LEU A 112 -15.79 7.96 -17.08
C LEU A 112 -15.86 8.54 -15.66
N GLU A 113 -15.85 9.87 -15.49
CA GLU A 113 -15.99 10.50 -14.18
C GLU A 113 -17.37 10.25 -13.56
N SER A 114 -18.43 10.30 -14.39
CA SER A 114 -19.80 9.99 -13.97
C SER A 114 -19.90 8.53 -13.54
N THR A 115 -19.28 7.63 -14.31
CA THR A 115 -19.20 6.20 -13.99
C THR A 115 -18.46 5.96 -12.68
N THR A 116 -17.26 6.53 -12.53
CA THR A 116 -16.44 6.42 -11.31
C THR A 116 -17.18 6.94 -10.09
N ARG A 117 -17.87 8.09 -10.20
CA ARG A 117 -18.67 8.64 -9.10
C ARG A 117 -19.81 7.72 -8.71
N MET A 118 -20.47 7.09 -9.68
CA MET A 118 -21.57 6.18 -9.41
C MET A 118 -21.09 4.86 -8.79
N LEU A 119 -19.97 4.31 -9.26
CA LEU A 119 -19.32 3.14 -8.65
C LEU A 119 -18.91 3.41 -7.20
N ARG A 120 -18.30 4.58 -6.93
CA ARG A 120 -17.97 4.97 -5.54
C ARG A 120 -19.21 5.06 -4.66
N ARG A 121 -20.31 5.65 -5.16
CA ARG A 121 -21.58 5.69 -4.43
C ARG A 121 -22.12 4.29 -4.17
N ALA A 122 -22.08 3.42 -5.18
CA ALA A 122 -22.50 2.03 -5.05
C ALA A 122 -21.65 1.25 -4.03
N ALA A 123 -20.34 1.50 -3.97
CA ALA A 123 -19.44 0.90 -2.99
C ALA A 123 -19.78 1.33 -1.55
N THR A 124 -20.19 2.58 -1.35
CA THR A 124 -20.49 3.13 -0.02
C THR A 124 -21.91 2.85 0.47
N CYS A 125 -22.86 2.63 -0.45
CA CYS A 125 -24.27 2.45 -0.10
C CYS A 125 -24.61 0.96 0.06
N GLY A 126 -25.33 0.62 1.14
CA GLY A 126 -26.00 -0.68 1.21
C GLY A 126 -27.02 -0.83 0.06
N THR A 127 -27.39 -2.05 -0.31
CA THR A 127 -28.32 -2.35 -1.44
C THR A 127 -29.63 -1.55 -1.36
N ALA A 128 -30.19 -1.39 -0.16
CA ALA A 128 -31.42 -0.61 0.08
C ALA A 128 -31.24 0.93 -0.03
N GLU A 129 -30.02 1.45 0.08
CA GLU A 129 -29.71 2.87 -0.16
C GLU A 129 -29.35 3.13 -1.61
N ALA A 130 -28.73 2.17 -2.30
CA ALA A 130 -28.43 2.27 -3.73
C ALA A 130 -29.72 2.38 -4.57
N ILE A 131 -30.76 1.61 -4.21
CA ILE A 131 -32.09 1.71 -4.82
C ILE A 131 -32.72 3.09 -4.53
N ARG A 132 -32.68 3.57 -3.28
CA ARG A 132 -33.21 4.90 -2.90
C ARG A 132 -32.46 6.08 -3.54
N ALA A 133 -31.17 5.93 -3.81
CA ALA A 133 -30.34 6.93 -4.47
C ALA A 133 -30.54 6.98 -6.00
N GLY A 134 -31.42 6.14 -6.56
CA GLY A 134 -31.68 6.06 -8.00
C GLY A 134 -30.51 5.48 -8.79
N ILE A 135 -29.60 4.74 -8.14
CA ILE A 135 -28.55 3.97 -8.83
C ILE A 135 -29.19 2.83 -9.63
N VAL A 136 -30.34 2.35 -9.16
CA VAL A 136 -31.18 1.32 -9.77
C VAL A 136 -32.53 1.95 -10.13
N SER A 137 -32.97 1.81 -11.38
CA SER A 137 -34.17 2.48 -11.92
C SER A 137 -35.47 1.97 -11.28
N ASP A 138 -36.21 2.85 -10.62
CA ASP A 138 -37.47 2.51 -9.98
C ASP A 138 -38.61 2.32 -11.01
N LYS A 139 -38.97 1.05 -11.27
CA LYS A 139 -40.34 0.52 -11.51
C LYS A 139 -40.25 -0.94 -11.98
N GLY A 140 -40.31 -1.88 -11.02
CA GLY A 140 -40.32 -3.34 -11.25
C GLY A 140 -39.27 -4.14 -10.47
N LEU A 141 -38.44 -3.46 -9.69
CA LEU A 141 -37.04 -3.85 -9.50
C LEU A 141 -36.69 -4.48 -8.14
N GLU A 142 -37.62 -4.92 -7.30
CA GLU A 142 -37.25 -5.77 -6.14
C GLU A 142 -36.99 -7.22 -6.54
N ARG A 143 -37.82 -7.80 -7.42
CA ARG A 143 -37.57 -9.13 -7.99
C ARG A 143 -36.47 -9.11 -9.04
N THR A 144 -36.35 -8.02 -9.81
CA THR A 144 -35.25 -7.83 -10.75
C THR A 144 -33.97 -7.36 -10.08
N ALA A 145 -33.96 -6.68 -8.93
CA ALA A 145 -32.72 -6.43 -8.20
C ALA A 145 -32.15 -7.74 -7.66
N MET A 146 -33.00 -8.65 -7.20
CA MET A 146 -32.59 -10.00 -6.81
C MET A 146 -32.11 -10.86 -8.00
N SER A 147 -32.60 -10.63 -9.24
CA SER A 147 -32.10 -11.31 -10.45
C SER A 147 -30.92 -10.60 -11.14
N MET A 148 -30.82 -9.27 -11.04
CA MET A 148 -29.69 -8.42 -11.48
C MET A 148 -28.48 -8.56 -10.56
N LEU A 149 -28.66 -9.15 -9.38
CA LEU A 149 -27.57 -9.57 -8.49
C LEU A 149 -26.98 -10.94 -8.87
N GLN A 150 -27.48 -11.63 -9.91
CA GLN A 150 -26.87 -12.88 -10.37
C GLN A 150 -25.63 -12.66 -11.25
N VAL A 151 -25.56 -11.54 -11.97
CA VAL A 151 -24.31 -10.98 -12.53
C VAL A 151 -24.44 -9.46 -12.37
N PRO A 152 -23.62 -8.80 -11.53
CA PRO A 152 -23.83 -7.39 -11.27
C PRO A 152 -23.63 -6.54 -12.54
N ASP A 153 -24.63 -5.73 -12.92
CA ASP A 153 -24.59 -4.86 -14.11
C ASP A 153 -23.32 -3.97 -14.18
N TRP A 154 -22.68 -3.71 -13.04
CA TRP A 154 -21.42 -2.97 -13.00
C TRP A 154 -20.23 -3.75 -13.60
N MET A 155 -20.27 -5.08 -13.64
CA MET A 155 -19.25 -5.90 -14.32
C MET A 155 -19.24 -5.67 -15.82
N ALA A 156 -20.40 -5.37 -16.43
CA ALA A 156 -20.50 -5.05 -17.84
C ALA A 156 -19.73 -3.77 -18.20
N LEU A 157 -19.50 -2.86 -17.24
CA LEU A 157 -18.68 -1.66 -17.42
C LEU A 157 -17.18 -1.95 -17.48
N ALA A 158 -16.73 -3.09 -16.94
CA ALA A 158 -15.32 -3.40 -16.85
C ALA A 158 -14.66 -3.54 -18.21
N ARG A 159 -15.33 -4.20 -19.16
CA ARG A 159 -14.82 -4.38 -20.51
C ARG A 159 -14.65 -3.06 -21.26
N PRO A 160 -15.67 -2.18 -21.36
CA PRO A 160 -15.50 -0.88 -22.01
C PRO A 160 -14.49 0.03 -21.30
N ALA A 161 -14.47 0.05 -19.97
CA ALA A 161 -13.50 0.84 -19.21
C ALA A 161 -12.06 0.36 -19.47
N TYR A 162 -11.83 -0.95 -19.44
CA TYR A 162 -10.54 -1.55 -19.72
C TYR A 162 -10.09 -1.28 -21.16
N ARG A 163 -10.95 -1.50 -22.16
CA ARG A 163 -10.64 -1.19 -23.56
C ARG A 163 -10.30 0.28 -23.77
N THR A 164 -10.97 1.17 -23.05
CA THR A 164 -10.64 2.61 -23.09
C THR A 164 -9.21 2.86 -22.60
N ILE A 165 -8.80 2.21 -21.51
CA ILE A 165 -7.42 2.32 -20.99
C ILE A 165 -6.43 1.76 -22.02
N GLU A 166 -6.65 0.54 -22.50
CA GLU A 166 -5.77 -0.15 -23.44
C GLU A 166 -5.51 0.69 -24.69
N ILE A 167 -6.56 1.28 -25.27
CA ILE A 167 -6.43 2.08 -26.49
C ILE A 167 -5.69 3.39 -26.21
N VAL A 168 -6.01 4.09 -25.11
CA VAL A 168 -5.36 5.35 -24.76
C VAL A 168 -3.87 5.13 -24.42
N VAL A 169 -3.56 4.05 -23.70
CA VAL A 169 -2.17 3.67 -23.36
C VAL A 169 -1.39 3.28 -24.62
N SER A 170 -1.99 2.48 -25.51
CA SER A 170 -1.37 2.09 -26.79
C SER A 170 -1.10 3.30 -27.68
N ALA A 171 -2.03 4.26 -27.74
CA ALA A 171 -1.84 5.50 -28.49
C ALA A 171 -0.68 6.35 -27.95
N ARG A 172 -0.50 6.38 -26.62
CA ARG A 172 0.59 7.11 -25.96
C ARG A 172 1.95 6.46 -26.13
N ALA A 173 2.03 5.14 -26.12
CA ALA A 173 3.29 4.42 -26.33
C ALA A 173 3.99 4.81 -27.65
N GLY A 174 3.22 5.25 -28.66
CA GLY A 174 3.76 5.73 -29.94
C GLY A 174 4.06 7.23 -30.04
N GLN A 175 3.66 8.08 -29.09
CA GLN A 175 3.77 9.55 -29.22
C GLN A 175 4.38 10.22 -27.98
N GLN A 176 5.66 10.59 -28.04
CA GLN A 176 6.35 11.40 -27.02
C GLN A 176 6.14 12.93 -27.24
N GLY A 177 4.90 13.38 -27.39
CA GLY A 177 4.59 14.81 -27.60
C GLY A 177 4.19 15.54 -26.30
N THR A 178 4.64 16.77 -26.08
CA THR A 178 4.23 17.63 -24.95
C THR A 178 3.02 18.54 -25.26
N GLY A 179 2.25 18.20 -26.30
CA GLY A 179 1.15 19.05 -26.77
C GLY A 179 -0.10 19.04 -25.87
N PRO A 180 -1.05 19.97 -26.08
CA PRO A 180 -2.32 20.02 -25.35
C PRO A 180 -3.14 18.71 -25.49
N ARG A 181 -2.96 18.00 -26.60
CA ARG A 181 -3.53 16.67 -26.82
C ARG A 181 -3.00 15.64 -25.82
N ALA A 182 -1.70 15.66 -25.53
CA ALA A 182 -1.09 14.74 -24.56
C ALA A 182 -1.59 14.98 -23.13
N VAL A 183 -1.95 16.23 -22.79
CA VAL A 183 -2.56 16.59 -21.50
C VAL A 183 -3.97 16.01 -21.39
N ALA A 184 -4.80 16.16 -22.43
CA ALA A 184 -6.15 15.60 -22.47
C ALA A 184 -6.12 14.07 -22.41
N GLU A 185 -5.20 13.44 -23.15
CA GLU A 185 -4.98 11.98 -23.10
C GLU A 185 -4.53 11.53 -21.72
N SER A 186 -3.67 12.28 -21.01
CA SER A 186 -3.28 11.97 -19.62
C SER A 186 -4.46 11.98 -18.67
N GLN A 187 -5.27 13.03 -18.77
CA GLN A 187 -6.44 13.16 -17.91
C GLN A 187 -7.42 12.01 -18.18
N LEU A 188 -7.63 11.67 -19.46
CA LEU A 188 -8.47 10.55 -19.84
C LEU A 188 -7.93 9.23 -19.28
N THR A 189 -6.63 8.94 -19.42
CA THR A 189 -6.01 7.73 -18.83
C THR A 189 -6.22 7.71 -17.32
N GLN A 190 -5.91 8.80 -16.62
CA GLN A 190 -6.02 8.85 -15.16
C GLN A 190 -7.47 8.61 -14.67
N VAL A 191 -8.46 9.18 -15.34
CA VAL A 191 -9.87 8.97 -15.00
C VAL A 191 -10.30 7.53 -15.33
N ALA A 192 -9.88 6.98 -16.47
CA ALA A 192 -10.18 5.60 -16.82
C ALA A 192 -9.57 4.60 -15.83
N MET A 193 -8.32 4.82 -15.41
CA MET A 193 -7.61 4.03 -14.40
C MET A 193 -8.28 4.13 -13.04
N ALA A 194 -8.71 5.33 -12.64
CA ALA A 194 -9.50 5.51 -11.43
C ALA A 194 -10.83 4.76 -11.49
N CYS A 195 -11.48 4.71 -12.65
CA CYS A 195 -12.70 3.93 -12.87
C CYS A 195 -12.44 2.43 -12.70
N LEU A 196 -11.38 1.90 -13.33
CA LEU A 196 -11.01 0.49 -13.21
C LEU A 196 -10.62 0.12 -11.78
N HIS A 197 -9.85 0.96 -11.09
CA HIS A 197 -9.53 0.75 -9.67
C HIS A 197 -10.80 0.62 -8.83
N GLN A 198 -11.82 1.45 -9.07
CA GLN A 198 -13.09 1.33 -8.35
C GLN A 198 -13.81 0.03 -8.71
N LEU A 199 -13.84 -0.36 -9.98
CA LEU A 199 -14.44 -1.63 -10.41
C LEU A 199 -13.78 -2.83 -9.73
N LEU A 200 -12.45 -2.89 -9.66
CA LEU A 200 -11.70 -3.99 -9.03
C LEU A 200 -11.84 -4.02 -7.50
N ALA A 201 -12.29 -2.92 -6.89
CA ALA A 201 -12.58 -2.84 -5.47
C ALA A 201 -14.03 -3.23 -5.12
N MET A 202 -14.92 -3.40 -6.11
CA MET A 202 -16.32 -3.75 -5.91
C MET A 202 -16.60 -5.23 -5.54
N PRO A 203 -15.85 -6.24 -6.05
CA PRO A 203 -16.14 -7.64 -5.74
C PRO A 203 -16.16 -7.90 -4.23
N ARG A 204 -17.10 -8.75 -3.81
CA ARG A 204 -17.26 -9.17 -2.40
C ARG A 204 -16.60 -10.51 -2.10
N GLY A 205 -16.22 -11.26 -3.13
CA GLY A 205 -15.61 -12.59 -3.03
C GLY A 205 -14.80 -12.96 -4.26
N ALA A 206 -14.11 -14.10 -4.18
CA ALA A 206 -13.25 -14.60 -5.24
C ALA A 206 -14.02 -14.85 -6.55
N ASP A 207 -15.19 -15.49 -6.50
CA ASP A 207 -16.00 -15.80 -7.69
C ASP A 207 -16.41 -14.54 -8.47
N GLU A 208 -16.82 -13.48 -7.77
CA GLU A 208 -17.17 -12.20 -8.38
C GLU A 208 -15.93 -11.52 -8.99
N GLY A 209 -14.78 -11.60 -8.32
CA GLY A 209 -13.54 -11.04 -8.83
C GLY A 209 -12.99 -11.80 -10.03
N GLU A 210 -13.11 -13.13 -10.04
CA GLU A 210 -12.75 -13.98 -11.17
C GLU A 210 -13.65 -13.70 -12.38
N ALA A 211 -14.97 -13.60 -12.16
CA ALA A 211 -15.91 -13.22 -13.21
C ALA A 211 -15.58 -11.83 -13.79
N LEU A 212 -15.25 -10.86 -12.93
CA LEU A 212 -14.83 -9.52 -13.34
C LEU A 212 -13.54 -9.55 -14.18
N LEU A 213 -12.54 -10.33 -13.76
CA LEU A 213 -11.30 -10.53 -14.52
C LEU A 213 -11.58 -11.21 -15.86
N GLY A 214 -12.55 -12.13 -15.92
CA GLY A 214 -13.00 -12.72 -17.18
C GLY A 214 -13.69 -11.75 -18.13
N CYS A 215 -14.47 -10.79 -17.60
CA CYS A 215 -15.01 -9.70 -18.41
C CYS A 215 -13.90 -8.84 -19.04
N ILE A 216 -12.79 -8.63 -18.31
CA ILE A 216 -11.60 -7.92 -18.81
C ILE A 216 -10.87 -8.76 -19.87
N SER A 217 -10.68 -10.07 -19.63
CA SER A 217 -9.96 -11.00 -20.50
C SER A 217 -10.58 -11.16 -21.90
N ASN A 218 -11.89 -11.36 -21.98
CA ASN A 218 -12.65 -11.51 -23.24
C ASN A 218 -12.54 -10.30 -24.17
N ALA A 219 -11.91 -9.22 -23.72
CA ALA A 219 -11.57 -8.09 -24.53
C ALA A 219 -10.35 -8.39 -25.42
N ALA A 220 -9.24 -8.91 -24.90
CA ALA A 220 -7.91 -8.68 -25.49
C ALA A 220 -7.43 -9.73 -26.51
N THR A 221 -7.68 -11.02 -26.28
CA THR A 221 -7.10 -12.13 -27.09
C THR A 221 -7.99 -13.39 -27.02
N PRO A 222 -7.99 -14.27 -28.05
CA PRO A 222 -8.64 -15.57 -27.93
C PRO A 222 -8.03 -16.36 -26.76
N PRO A 223 -8.84 -17.13 -26.01
CA PRO A 223 -8.37 -17.83 -24.82
C PRO A 223 -7.22 -18.77 -25.18
N SER A 224 -6.15 -18.74 -24.39
CA SER A 224 -5.04 -19.66 -24.57
C SER A 224 -5.53 -21.09 -24.32
N PRO A 225 -5.18 -22.08 -25.17
CA PRO A 225 -5.65 -23.44 -25.00
C PRO A 225 -5.12 -24.02 -23.68
N GLY A 226 -6.00 -24.10 -22.66
CA GLY A 226 -5.70 -24.63 -21.33
C GLY A 226 -5.44 -23.59 -20.24
N GLY A 227 -5.45 -22.28 -20.56
CA GLY A 227 -5.36 -21.21 -19.56
C GLY A 227 -6.70 -20.96 -18.87
N SER A 228 -6.65 -20.56 -17.59
CA SER A 228 -7.84 -20.04 -16.93
C SER A 228 -8.19 -18.66 -17.48
N VAL A 229 -9.48 -18.34 -17.55
CA VAL A 229 -9.98 -17.03 -18.02
C VAL A 229 -9.38 -15.88 -17.18
N ALA A 230 -9.13 -16.14 -15.90
CA ALA A 230 -8.45 -15.22 -14.99
C ALA A 230 -7.00 -14.95 -15.42
N GLU A 231 -6.24 -15.98 -15.81
CA GLU A 231 -4.85 -15.84 -16.25
C GLU A 231 -4.72 -14.99 -17.51
N ASP A 232 -5.60 -15.19 -18.49
CA ASP A 232 -5.61 -14.35 -19.70
C ASP A 232 -5.93 -12.88 -19.36
N GLY A 233 -6.83 -12.65 -18.38
CA GLY A 233 -7.13 -11.30 -17.86
C GLY A 233 -5.93 -10.67 -17.16
N VAL A 234 -5.18 -11.45 -16.39
CA VAL A 234 -3.92 -11.03 -15.77
C VAL A 234 -2.90 -10.64 -16.83
N GLN A 235 -2.72 -11.45 -17.87
CA GLN A 235 -1.76 -11.14 -18.93
C GLN A 235 -2.11 -9.84 -19.64
N GLY A 236 -3.39 -9.61 -19.92
CA GLY A 236 -3.85 -8.32 -20.44
C GLY A 236 -3.48 -7.16 -19.50
N ILE A 237 -3.74 -7.34 -18.20
CA ILE A 237 -3.43 -6.33 -17.19
C ILE A 237 -1.91 -6.04 -17.11
N LEU A 238 -1.08 -7.07 -17.21
CA LEU A 238 0.37 -6.93 -17.22
C LEU A 238 0.88 -6.25 -18.49
N GLY A 239 0.29 -6.52 -19.65
CA GLY A 239 0.65 -5.86 -20.92
C GLY A 239 0.39 -4.35 -20.90
N ILE A 240 -0.69 -3.90 -20.23
CA ILE A 240 -0.94 -2.47 -20.02
C ILE A 240 0.09 -1.87 -19.07
N LEU A 241 0.47 -2.56 -17.99
CA LEU A 241 1.54 -2.08 -17.10
C LEU A 241 2.85 -1.88 -17.86
N GLU A 242 3.22 -2.86 -18.69
CA GLU A 242 4.41 -2.78 -19.53
C GLU A 242 4.37 -1.53 -20.42
N SER A 243 3.24 -1.31 -21.10
CA SER A 243 3.03 -0.18 -21.99
C SER A 243 3.06 1.17 -21.24
N LEU A 244 2.47 1.24 -20.04
CA LEU A 244 2.49 2.43 -19.18
C LEU A 244 3.89 2.76 -18.69
N CYS A 245 4.66 1.74 -18.32
CA CYS A 245 6.05 1.89 -17.93
C CYS A 245 6.91 2.35 -19.12
N GLN A 246 6.76 1.75 -20.30
CA GLN A 246 7.44 2.18 -21.52
C GLN A 246 7.10 3.64 -21.89
N ALA A 247 5.86 4.08 -21.63
CA ALA A 247 5.42 5.46 -21.83
C ALA A 247 5.87 6.45 -20.74
N GLY A 248 6.52 5.99 -19.66
CA GLY A 248 7.00 6.85 -18.57
C GLY A 248 5.90 7.53 -17.74
N CYS A 249 4.68 6.97 -17.73
CA CYS A 249 3.51 7.56 -17.10
C CYS A 249 3.42 7.22 -15.59
N SER A 250 4.20 7.90 -14.74
CA SER A 250 4.36 7.55 -13.32
C SER A 250 3.06 7.47 -12.52
N ARG A 251 2.17 8.45 -12.68
CA ARG A 251 0.91 8.52 -11.93
C ARG A 251 -0.08 7.44 -12.38
N GLU A 252 -0.10 7.15 -13.67
CA GLU A 252 -0.92 6.09 -14.24
C GLU A 252 -0.41 4.71 -13.78
N VAL A 253 0.91 4.51 -13.71
CA VAL A 253 1.52 3.31 -13.11
C VAL A 253 1.12 3.16 -11.64
N GLU A 254 1.17 4.22 -10.83
CA GLU A 254 0.70 4.20 -9.44
C GLU A 254 -0.76 3.73 -9.31
N LEU A 255 -1.66 4.32 -10.11
CA LEU A 255 -3.08 3.96 -10.12
C LEU A 255 -3.29 2.51 -10.60
N TRP A 256 -2.51 2.07 -11.58
CA TRP A 256 -2.55 0.69 -12.08
C TRP A 256 -2.15 -0.30 -11.01
N CYS A 257 -1.03 -0.02 -10.36
CA CYS A 257 -0.48 -0.80 -9.28
C CYS A 257 -1.46 -0.94 -8.11
N ALA A 258 -2.17 0.13 -7.77
CA ALA A 258 -3.24 0.09 -6.77
C ALA A 258 -4.43 -0.79 -7.24
N ALA A 259 -4.82 -0.68 -8.50
CA ALA A 259 -5.89 -1.49 -9.10
C ALA A 259 -5.50 -2.98 -9.13
N TRP A 260 -4.26 -3.27 -9.55
CA TRP A 260 -3.68 -4.61 -9.59
C TRP A 260 -3.63 -5.27 -8.22
N ARG A 261 -3.24 -4.52 -7.19
CA ARG A 261 -3.29 -4.99 -5.80
C ARG A 261 -4.69 -5.46 -5.40
N GLN A 262 -5.75 -4.78 -5.84
CA GLN A 262 -7.12 -5.22 -5.57
C GLN A 262 -7.47 -6.48 -6.37
N ALA A 263 -7.06 -6.55 -7.64
CA ALA A 263 -7.27 -7.74 -8.47
C ALA A 263 -6.63 -9.00 -7.85
N LEU A 264 -5.43 -8.89 -7.30
CA LEU A 264 -4.70 -9.98 -6.66
C LEU A 264 -5.44 -10.63 -5.50
N ARG A 265 -6.30 -9.90 -4.80
CA ARG A 265 -7.09 -10.45 -3.69
C ARG A 265 -8.13 -11.47 -4.14
N TRP A 266 -8.47 -11.45 -5.42
CA TRP A 266 -9.49 -12.31 -6.01
C TRP A 266 -8.91 -13.50 -6.77
N MET A 267 -7.59 -13.58 -6.91
CA MET A 267 -6.96 -14.64 -7.69
C MET A 267 -6.63 -15.86 -6.83
N PRO A 268 -6.94 -17.08 -7.31
CA PRO A 268 -6.60 -18.30 -6.59
C PRO A 268 -5.09 -18.56 -6.51
N ASP A 269 -4.30 -18.07 -7.47
CA ASP A 269 -2.82 -18.09 -7.46
C ASP A 269 -2.26 -16.67 -7.48
N ALA A 270 -2.62 -15.89 -6.47
CA ALA A 270 -2.19 -14.49 -6.34
C ALA A 270 -0.65 -14.37 -6.26
N ALA A 271 0.02 -15.31 -5.59
CA ALA A 271 1.48 -15.33 -5.50
C ALA A 271 2.14 -15.57 -6.86
N GLY A 272 1.67 -16.55 -7.64
CA GLY A 272 2.19 -16.79 -8.99
C GLY A 272 1.90 -15.63 -9.93
N ALA A 273 0.71 -15.00 -9.84
CA ALA A 273 0.39 -13.82 -10.62
C ALA A 273 1.27 -12.61 -10.29
N ALA A 274 1.56 -12.38 -9.01
CA ALA A 274 2.48 -11.32 -8.60
C ALA A 274 3.93 -11.60 -9.07
N ALA A 275 4.39 -12.85 -8.97
CA ALA A 275 5.70 -13.26 -9.47
C ALA A 275 5.83 -13.05 -11.00
N ARG A 276 4.75 -13.25 -11.77
CA ARG A 276 4.72 -12.96 -13.22
C ARG A 276 4.79 -11.47 -13.54
N ALA A 277 4.38 -10.59 -12.62
CA ALA A 277 4.48 -9.15 -12.79
C ALA A 277 5.92 -8.61 -12.58
N SER A 278 6.74 -9.32 -11.80
CA SER A 278 8.11 -8.91 -11.47
C SER A 278 8.99 -8.71 -12.72
N PRO A 279 9.09 -9.67 -13.68
CA PRO A 279 9.86 -9.49 -14.91
C PRO A 279 9.44 -8.28 -15.74
N VAL A 280 8.14 -7.96 -15.77
CA VAL A 280 7.59 -6.83 -16.54
C VAL A 280 8.09 -5.50 -15.97
N VAL A 281 8.07 -5.34 -14.65
CA VAL A 281 8.60 -4.14 -14.00
C VAL A 281 10.12 -4.06 -14.11
N CYS A 282 10.82 -5.20 -14.07
CA CYS A 282 12.26 -5.24 -14.25
C CYS A 282 12.67 -4.88 -15.68
N ALA A 283 11.97 -5.37 -16.70
CA ALA A 283 12.20 -5.03 -18.11
C ALA A 283 11.92 -3.55 -18.41
N ALA A 284 10.96 -2.96 -17.69
CA ALA A 284 10.65 -1.54 -17.73
C ALA A 284 11.72 -0.64 -17.07
N HIS A 285 12.54 -1.19 -16.18
CA HIS A 285 13.46 -0.41 -15.36
C HIS A 285 14.46 0.45 -16.14
N PRO A 286 15.20 -0.04 -17.16
CA PRO A 286 16.15 0.78 -17.90
C PRO A 286 15.48 1.80 -18.86
N ARG A 287 14.17 1.68 -19.11
CA ARG A 287 13.43 2.46 -20.11
C ARG A 287 12.54 3.54 -19.52
N THR A 288 12.18 3.41 -18.25
CA THR A 288 11.33 4.38 -17.55
C THR A 288 12.13 5.63 -17.21
N SER A 289 11.70 6.77 -17.75
CA SER A 289 12.40 8.05 -17.57
C SER A 289 12.24 8.69 -16.19
N THR A 290 11.41 8.13 -15.29
CA THR A 290 11.13 8.74 -13.99
C THR A 290 11.31 7.76 -12.82
N GLN A 291 12.23 8.11 -11.92
CA GLN A 291 12.48 7.39 -10.66
C GLN A 291 11.20 7.23 -9.81
N ALA A 292 10.29 8.21 -9.87
CA ALA A 292 9.01 8.16 -9.16
C ALA A 292 8.11 7.00 -9.63
N ALA A 293 8.00 6.77 -10.95
CA ALA A 293 7.22 5.65 -11.50
C ALA A 293 7.74 4.31 -11.01
N MET A 294 9.07 4.13 -11.10
CA MET A 294 9.72 2.90 -10.68
C MET A 294 9.52 2.62 -9.20
N SER A 295 9.59 3.66 -8.39
CA SER A 295 9.50 3.52 -6.95
C SER A 295 8.07 3.22 -6.48
N ALA A 296 7.07 3.80 -7.14
CA ALA A 296 5.68 3.43 -6.99
C ALA A 296 5.39 1.98 -7.43
N ALA A 297 5.89 1.60 -8.61
CA ALA A 297 5.74 0.25 -9.15
C ALA A 297 6.35 -0.80 -8.21
N SER A 298 7.56 -0.53 -7.73
CA SER A 298 8.28 -1.37 -6.78
C SER A 298 7.52 -1.54 -5.46
N THR A 299 7.01 -0.45 -4.91
CA THR A 299 6.19 -0.46 -3.69
C THR A 299 4.92 -1.30 -3.87
N ALA A 300 4.29 -1.18 -5.02
CA ALA A 300 3.08 -1.93 -5.32
C ALA A 300 3.34 -3.40 -5.59
N LEU A 301 4.42 -3.76 -6.28
CA LEU A 301 4.87 -5.14 -6.43
C LEU A 301 5.15 -5.78 -5.07
N LEU A 302 5.84 -5.08 -4.19
CA LEU A 302 6.08 -5.54 -2.82
C LEU A 302 4.77 -5.87 -2.12
N HIS A 303 3.79 -4.96 -2.17
CA HIS A 303 2.48 -5.18 -1.56
C HIS A 303 1.68 -6.30 -2.23
N ALA A 304 1.75 -6.40 -3.55
CA ALA A 304 1.10 -7.41 -4.36
C ALA A 304 1.61 -8.82 -4.04
N GLU A 305 2.93 -9.03 -4.08
CA GLU A 305 3.56 -10.29 -3.74
C GLU A 305 3.31 -10.67 -2.28
N TRP A 306 3.38 -9.69 -1.38
CA TRP A 306 3.06 -9.90 0.03
C TRP A 306 1.61 -10.36 0.22
N GLU A 307 0.64 -9.66 -0.36
CA GLU A 307 -0.79 -10.02 -0.25
C GLU A 307 -1.07 -11.38 -0.88
N GLY A 308 -0.45 -11.69 -2.04
CA GLY A 308 -0.59 -13.00 -2.68
C GLY A 308 -0.07 -14.14 -1.81
N ARG A 309 1.12 -13.98 -1.21
CA ARG A 309 1.68 -14.96 -0.28
C ARG A 309 0.84 -15.10 1.00
N CYS A 310 0.19 -14.04 1.47
CA CYS A 310 -0.74 -14.12 2.59
C CYS A 310 -2.00 -14.92 2.27
N ALA A 311 -2.48 -14.87 1.01
CA ALA A 311 -3.67 -15.58 0.57
C ALA A 311 -3.44 -17.10 0.44
N ASP A 312 -2.24 -17.53 0.02
CA ASP A 312 -1.87 -18.94 -0.20
C ASP A 312 -1.93 -19.83 1.06
N GLY A 313 -2.21 -19.27 2.25
CA GLY A 313 -2.41 -20.05 3.48
C GLY A 313 -1.16 -20.78 4.01
N GLY A 314 0.02 -20.53 3.43
CA GLY A 314 1.29 -21.06 3.92
C GLY A 314 1.50 -22.57 3.72
N SER A 315 0.87 -23.18 2.71
CA SER A 315 1.04 -24.62 2.40
C SER A 315 2.49 -25.01 2.08
N GLN A 316 3.33 -24.06 1.66
CA GLN A 316 4.76 -24.25 1.46
C GLN A 316 5.59 -23.28 2.34
N PRO A 317 6.60 -23.77 3.09
CA PRO A 317 7.42 -22.93 3.98
C PRO A 317 8.24 -21.88 3.21
N SER A 318 8.70 -22.21 2.00
CA SER A 318 9.41 -21.29 1.09
C SER A 318 8.51 -20.14 0.57
N ARG A 319 7.19 -20.30 0.65
CA ARG A 319 6.21 -19.28 0.29
C ARG A 319 5.74 -18.45 1.48
N SER A 320 6.32 -18.63 2.67
CA SER A 320 5.88 -17.86 3.83
C SER A 320 6.04 -16.34 3.56
N PRO A 321 5.02 -15.52 3.88
CA PRO A 321 5.09 -14.08 3.64
C PRO A 321 6.32 -13.43 4.29
N LEU A 322 6.64 -13.85 5.53
CA LEU A 322 7.77 -13.29 6.27
C LEU A 322 9.13 -13.71 5.70
N ALA A 323 9.26 -14.90 5.10
CA ALA A 323 10.48 -15.25 4.37
C ALA A 323 10.68 -14.34 3.15
N PHE A 324 9.59 -13.97 2.46
CA PHE A 324 9.67 -12.97 1.40
C PHE A 324 10.09 -11.59 1.93
N LEU A 325 9.52 -11.12 3.05
CA LEU A 325 10.01 -9.88 3.66
C LEU A 325 11.47 -9.97 4.14
N ALA A 326 11.95 -11.15 4.52
CA ALA A 326 13.36 -11.35 4.87
C ALA A 326 14.27 -11.20 3.63
N GLN A 327 13.85 -11.72 2.48
CA GLN A 327 14.57 -11.53 1.20
C GLN A 327 14.58 -10.05 0.80
N VAL A 328 13.43 -9.38 0.85
CA VAL A 328 13.31 -7.94 0.59
C VAL A 328 14.15 -7.13 1.57
N ALA A 329 14.13 -7.48 2.86
CA ALA A 329 14.94 -6.84 3.88
C ALA A 329 16.44 -7.01 3.64
N SER A 330 16.88 -8.19 3.19
CA SER A 330 18.29 -8.45 2.86
C SER A 330 18.74 -7.60 1.68
N ARG A 331 17.91 -7.49 0.63
CA ARG A 331 18.21 -6.61 -0.51
C ARG A 331 18.22 -5.12 -0.12
N VAL A 332 17.23 -4.68 0.67
CA VAL A 332 17.21 -3.30 1.20
C VAL A 332 18.44 -3.05 2.07
N ALA A 333 18.83 -4.01 2.91
CA ALA A 333 20.00 -3.91 3.77
C ALA A 333 21.30 -3.77 2.98
N GLY A 334 21.50 -4.58 1.93
CA GLY A 334 22.69 -4.48 1.06
C GLY A 334 22.79 -3.13 0.35
N LEU A 335 21.66 -2.60 -0.13
CA LEU A 335 21.62 -1.31 -0.84
C LEU A 335 21.76 -0.09 0.09
N VAL A 336 21.25 -0.17 1.33
CA VAL A 336 21.36 0.92 2.32
C VAL A 336 22.72 0.91 3.02
N GLY A 337 23.26 -0.28 3.31
CA GLY A 337 24.46 -0.47 4.13
C GLY A 337 25.78 -0.50 3.34
N SER A 338 25.76 -0.24 2.03
CA SER A 338 26.90 -0.43 1.12
C SER A 338 28.18 0.30 1.57
N SER A 339 29.03 -0.41 2.30
CA SER A 339 30.47 -0.44 2.08
C SER A 339 30.79 -1.61 1.14
N ALA A 340 31.06 -1.31 -0.14
CA ALA A 340 31.58 -2.17 -1.22
C ALA A 340 30.90 -3.55 -1.46
N PRO A 341 30.46 -3.85 -2.70
CA PRO A 341 29.75 -5.08 -3.00
C PRO A 341 30.61 -6.33 -2.77
N SER A 342 30.11 -7.27 -1.98
CA SER A 342 30.67 -8.63 -1.84
C SER A 342 30.31 -9.50 -3.04
N PRO A 343 31.19 -10.42 -3.51
CA PRO A 343 30.91 -11.30 -4.65
C PRO A 343 29.75 -12.30 -4.42
N ALA A 344 29.21 -12.40 -3.20
CA ALA A 344 27.99 -13.19 -2.93
C ALA A 344 26.70 -12.43 -3.29
N GLU A 345 26.76 -11.13 -3.56
CA GLU A 345 25.59 -10.28 -3.83
C GLU A 345 25.02 -10.46 -5.24
N SER A 346 25.77 -11.09 -6.15
CA SER A 346 25.34 -11.25 -7.54
C SER A 346 24.13 -12.18 -7.73
N GLU A 347 23.96 -13.21 -6.90
CA GLU A 347 22.78 -14.09 -6.98
C GLU A 347 21.52 -13.44 -6.36
N GLU A 348 21.70 -12.67 -5.28
CA GLU A 348 20.58 -11.94 -4.65
C GLU A 348 20.13 -10.74 -5.48
N GLU A 349 21.05 -10.15 -6.25
CA GLU A 349 20.74 -9.09 -7.21
C GLU A 349 19.82 -9.56 -8.34
N GLU A 350 19.94 -10.82 -8.77
CA GLU A 350 19.04 -11.41 -9.78
C GLU A 350 17.63 -11.68 -9.23
N ALA A 351 17.47 -11.91 -7.92
CA ALA A 351 16.19 -12.30 -7.34
C ALA A 351 15.17 -11.16 -7.26
N LEU A 352 15.63 -9.92 -7.00
CA LEU A 352 14.75 -8.75 -6.81
C LEU A 352 15.27 -7.51 -7.59
N PRO A 353 15.28 -7.54 -8.94
CA PRO A 353 15.91 -6.49 -9.74
C PRO A 353 15.19 -5.13 -9.65
N TRP A 354 13.91 -5.14 -9.28
CA TRP A 354 13.11 -3.94 -9.09
C TRP A 354 13.49 -3.14 -7.83
N ILE A 355 14.26 -3.73 -6.90
CA ILE A 355 14.85 -3.03 -5.75
C ILE A 355 16.26 -2.59 -6.12
N ASN A 356 16.43 -1.28 -6.31
CA ASN A 356 17.70 -0.63 -6.67
C ASN A 356 17.92 0.63 -5.83
N THR A 357 19.07 1.28 -5.99
CA THR A 357 19.43 2.51 -5.25
C THR A 357 18.41 3.65 -5.42
N GLY A 358 17.68 3.69 -6.54
CA GLY A 358 16.64 4.68 -6.80
C GLY A 358 15.30 4.39 -6.11
N THR A 359 14.99 3.11 -5.86
CA THR A 359 13.70 2.66 -5.29
C THR A 359 13.78 2.25 -3.82
N VAL A 360 14.98 1.97 -3.31
CA VAL A 360 15.22 1.40 -1.98
C VAL A 360 14.55 2.18 -0.85
N ALA A 361 14.54 3.52 -0.91
CA ALA A 361 13.96 4.34 0.14
C ALA A 361 12.44 4.12 0.30
N GLN A 362 11.69 4.10 -0.81
CA GLN A 362 10.23 3.89 -0.74
C GLN A 362 9.89 2.42 -0.48
N VAL A 363 10.68 1.49 -1.03
CA VAL A 363 10.56 0.06 -0.72
C VAL A 363 10.80 -0.19 0.77
N ALA A 364 11.77 0.49 1.39
CA ALA A 364 12.02 0.40 2.82
C ALA A 364 10.84 0.93 3.66
N ASP A 365 10.25 2.08 3.29
CA ASP A 365 9.07 2.62 3.97
C ASP A 365 7.84 1.69 3.85
N ALA A 366 7.66 1.07 2.68
CA ALA A 366 6.61 0.09 2.42
C ALA A 366 6.84 -1.22 3.21
N LEU A 367 8.09 -1.70 3.26
CA LEU A 367 8.52 -2.86 4.05
C LEU A 367 8.24 -2.63 5.55
N VAL A 368 8.61 -1.46 6.08
CA VAL A 368 8.29 -1.06 7.46
C VAL A 368 6.79 -1.09 7.71
N SER A 369 5.99 -0.54 6.79
CA SER A 369 4.52 -0.53 6.92
C SER A 369 3.93 -1.94 6.94
N LEU A 370 4.48 -2.87 6.13
CA LEU A 370 4.09 -4.28 6.14
C LEU A 370 4.49 -4.97 7.45
N LEU A 371 5.69 -4.73 7.96
CA LEU A 371 6.17 -5.23 9.24
C LEU A 371 5.33 -4.70 10.41
N GLU A 372 4.92 -3.43 10.37
CA GLU A 372 4.02 -2.86 11.37
C GLU A 372 2.66 -3.56 11.38
N ALA A 373 2.11 -3.89 10.21
CA ALA A 373 0.85 -4.63 10.10
C ALA A 373 0.98 -6.06 10.62
N GLU A 374 2.08 -6.75 10.30
CA GLU A 374 2.38 -8.09 10.80
C GLU A 374 2.60 -8.14 12.30
N LEU A 375 3.32 -7.16 12.84
CA LEU A 375 3.52 -7.05 14.27
C LEU A 375 2.21 -6.74 14.99
N SER A 376 1.32 -5.93 14.40
CA SER A 376 -0.03 -5.69 14.92
C SER A 376 -0.87 -6.98 14.96
N ARG A 377 -0.71 -7.86 13.95
CA ARG A 377 -1.36 -9.19 13.95
C ARG A 377 -0.77 -10.08 15.06
N ALA A 378 0.55 -10.06 15.26
CA ALA A 378 1.21 -10.79 16.33
C ALA A 378 0.82 -10.27 17.73
N GLU A 379 0.73 -8.96 17.92
CA GLU A 379 0.24 -8.32 19.17
C GLU A 379 -1.15 -8.83 19.53
N ARG A 380 -2.06 -8.90 18.55
CA ARG A 380 -3.39 -9.48 18.75
C ARG A 380 -3.30 -10.97 19.08
N ALA A 381 -2.52 -11.75 18.34
CA ALA A 381 -2.36 -13.18 18.60
C ALA A 381 -1.84 -13.44 20.02
N VAL A 382 -0.86 -12.67 20.49
CA VAL A 382 -0.34 -12.73 21.87
C VAL A 382 -1.42 -12.36 22.89
N ALA A 383 -2.25 -11.35 22.61
CA ALA A 383 -3.37 -10.99 23.49
C ALA A 383 -4.43 -12.11 23.59
N TRP A 384 -4.58 -12.93 22.55
CA TRP A 384 -5.44 -14.11 22.53
C TRP A 384 -4.84 -15.35 23.20
N LEU A 385 -3.57 -15.32 23.61
CA LEU A 385 -2.95 -16.38 24.41
C LEU A 385 -3.54 -16.39 25.84
N ALA A 386 -4.78 -16.84 25.94
CA ALA A 386 -5.50 -16.96 27.18
C ALA A 386 -4.97 -18.18 27.96
N PRO A 387 -4.51 -18.00 29.21
CA PRO A 387 -4.05 -19.10 30.03
C PRO A 387 -5.19 -20.12 30.25
N GLY A 388 -4.93 -21.39 29.95
CA GLY A 388 -5.89 -22.49 30.17
C GLY A 388 -6.77 -22.86 28.97
N SER A 389 -6.60 -22.21 27.81
CA SER A 389 -7.28 -22.64 26.57
C SER A 389 -6.71 -23.96 26.06
N ALA A 390 -7.58 -24.89 25.64
CA ALA A 390 -7.17 -26.14 25.00
C ALA A 390 -6.37 -25.91 23.70
N ALA A 391 -6.56 -24.76 23.05
CA ALA A 391 -5.82 -24.36 21.84
C ALA A 391 -4.50 -23.62 22.14
N PHE A 392 -4.15 -23.44 23.42
CA PHE A 392 -3.00 -22.62 23.82
C PHE A 392 -1.70 -23.12 23.17
N GLY A 393 -1.41 -24.43 23.20
CA GLY A 393 -0.15 -24.96 22.68
C GLY A 393 0.07 -24.73 21.18
N SER A 394 -0.96 -24.94 20.34
CA SER A 394 -0.83 -24.75 18.89
C SER A 394 -0.80 -23.26 18.49
N GLN A 395 -1.63 -22.43 19.14
CA GLN A 395 -1.66 -20.99 18.91
C GLN A 395 -0.36 -20.33 19.38
N GLU A 396 0.19 -20.79 20.50
CA GLU A 396 1.45 -20.30 21.05
C GLU A 396 2.63 -20.67 20.14
N ALA A 397 2.73 -21.93 19.68
CA ALA A 397 3.78 -22.35 18.77
C ALA A 397 3.76 -21.54 17.47
N ALA A 398 2.58 -21.33 16.88
CA ALA A 398 2.41 -20.49 15.69
C ALA A 398 2.80 -19.02 15.95
N THR A 399 2.43 -18.48 17.10
CA THR A 399 2.78 -17.10 17.50
C THR A 399 4.28 -16.95 17.72
N CYS A 400 4.93 -17.91 18.39
CA CYS A 400 6.38 -17.90 18.61
C CYS A 400 7.16 -18.03 17.30
N SER A 401 6.75 -18.94 16.41
CA SER A 401 7.33 -19.08 15.08
C SER A 401 7.24 -17.77 14.28
N LYS A 402 6.07 -17.12 14.31
CA LYS A 402 5.87 -15.82 13.66
C LYS A 402 6.73 -14.71 14.26
N LEU A 403 6.84 -14.63 15.58
CA LEU A 403 7.71 -13.68 16.26
C LEU A 403 9.20 -13.93 15.94
N LEU A 404 9.61 -15.19 15.81
CA LEU A 404 10.97 -15.56 15.43
C LEU A 404 11.31 -15.04 14.03
N GLN A 405 10.42 -15.27 13.05
CA GLN A 405 10.59 -14.77 11.69
C GLN A 405 10.64 -13.23 11.66
N LEU A 406 9.81 -12.54 12.45
CA LEU A 406 9.87 -11.07 12.59
C LEU A 406 11.20 -10.61 13.19
N VAL A 407 11.74 -11.33 14.18
CA VAL A 407 13.06 -11.06 14.76
C VAL A 407 14.15 -11.19 13.70
N GLU A 408 14.09 -12.21 12.84
CA GLU A 408 15.07 -12.43 11.76
C GLU A 408 15.04 -11.27 10.76
N VAL A 409 13.86 -10.90 10.25
CA VAL A 409 13.70 -9.79 9.31
C VAL A 409 14.22 -8.48 9.91
N LEU A 410 13.86 -8.17 11.16
CA LEU A 410 14.31 -6.96 11.82
C LEU A 410 15.81 -6.98 12.14
N SER A 411 16.39 -8.15 12.44
CA SER A 411 17.84 -8.29 12.66
C SER A 411 18.63 -7.94 11.40
N VAL A 412 18.16 -8.39 10.23
CA VAL A 412 18.77 -8.06 8.94
C VAL A 412 18.73 -6.55 8.69
N LEU A 413 17.57 -5.91 8.89
CA LEU A 413 17.43 -4.46 8.71
C LEU A 413 18.27 -3.64 9.71
N LEU A 414 18.44 -4.11 10.94
CA LEU A 414 19.33 -3.49 11.92
C LEU A 414 20.81 -3.68 11.54
N GLY A 415 21.15 -4.83 10.97
CA GLY A 415 22.50 -5.14 10.48
C GLY A 415 22.94 -4.25 9.31
N ALA A 416 21.99 -3.73 8.53
CA ALA A 416 22.24 -2.75 7.47
C ALA A 416 22.80 -1.41 7.98
N ARG A 417 22.71 -1.14 9.29
CA ARG A 417 23.10 0.12 9.92
C ARG A 417 22.58 1.34 9.16
N PRO A 418 21.24 1.49 9.04
CA PRO A 418 20.67 2.60 8.30
C PRO A 418 21.16 3.91 8.93
N GLU A 419 21.76 4.76 8.10
CA GLU A 419 22.16 6.10 8.53
C GLU A 419 20.98 6.85 9.12
N SER A 420 21.26 7.77 10.05
CA SER A 420 20.23 8.55 10.77
C SER A 420 19.12 9.07 9.82
N GLY A 421 17.89 8.57 9.98
CA GLY A 421 16.83 8.76 8.99
C GLY A 421 15.46 8.24 9.44
N SER A 422 14.45 8.35 8.57
CA SER A 422 13.08 7.88 8.83
C SER A 422 13.02 6.37 9.09
N LEU A 423 13.86 5.61 8.40
CA LEU A 423 13.97 4.15 8.53
C LEU A 423 14.48 3.75 9.91
N ALA A 424 15.58 4.35 10.39
CA ALA A 424 16.13 4.08 11.72
C ALA A 424 15.10 4.37 12.84
N ASP A 425 14.40 5.51 12.74
CA ASP A 425 13.31 5.89 13.64
C ASP A 425 12.16 4.87 13.64
N ALA A 426 11.79 4.37 12.46
CA ALA A 426 10.71 3.40 12.33
C ALA A 426 11.12 2.01 12.83
N LEU A 427 12.35 1.58 12.56
CA LEU A 427 12.92 0.34 13.09
C LEU A 427 12.98 0.37 14.61
N ALA A 428 13.40 1.47 15.23
CA ALA A 428 13.42 1.60 16.68
C ALA A 428 12.00 1.48 17.31
N ARG A 429 10.97 2.03 16.64
CA ARG A 429 9.56 1.85 17.03
C ARG A 429 9.10 0.39 16.87
N LEU A 430 9.45 -0.26 15.77
CA LEU A 430 9.16 -1.68 15.54
C LEU A 430 9.84 -2.58 16.58
N CYS A 431 11.11 -2.33 16.90
CA CYS A 431 11.84 -3.05 17.95
C CYS A 431 11.15 -2.88 19.31
N THR A 432 10.75 -1.66 19.66
CA THR A 432 10.03 -1.36 20.91
C THR A 432 8.74 -2.18 21.03
N ARG A 433 7.98 -2.27 19.93
CA ARG A 433 6.76 -3.07 19.86
C ARG A 433 7.04 -4.58 19.93
N LEU A 434 8.10 -5.05 19.26
CA LEU A 434 8.50 -6.44 19.29
C LEU A 434 8.88 -6.89 20.71
N TYR A 435 9.70 -6.12 21.44
CA TYR A 435 10.01 -6.42 22.84
C TYR A 435 8.75 -6.46 23.71
N ARG A 436 7.79 -5.57 23.46
CA ARG A 436 6.49 -5.60 24.16
C ARG A 436 5.72 -6.89 23.87
N CYS A 437 5.71 -7.36 22.63
CA CYS A 437 5.11 -8.64 22.26
C CYS A 437 5.78 -9.80 22.98
N VAL A 438 7.11 -9.90 22.90
CA VAL A 438 7.87 -11.00 23.51
C VAL A 438 7.66 -10.99 25.03
N ALA A 439 7.70 -9.82 25.69
CA ALA A 439 7.41 -9.69 27.12
C ALA A 439 5.97 -10.06 27.47
N ALA A 440 4.99 -9.78 26.60
CA ALA A 440 3.61 -10.21 26.77
C ALA A 440 3.47 -11.74 26.65
N THR A 441 4.17 -12.37 25.71
CA THR A 441 4.25 -13.84 25.61
C THR A 441 4.85 -14.43 26.89
N SER A 442 5.94 -13.87 27.42
CA SER A 442 6.52 -14.29 28.71
C SER A 442 5.52 -14.19 29.87
N ARG A 443 4.68 -13.14 29.89
CA ARG A 443 3.61 -12.96 30.88
C ARG A 443 2.49 -13.98 30.73
N ALA A 444 2.10 -14.32 29.50
CA ALA A 444 1.10 -15.36 29.26
C ALA A 444 1.55 -16.71 29.83
N HIS A 445 2.83 -17.05 29.66
CA HIS A 445 3.43 -18.24 30.29
C HIS A 445 3.44 -18.19 31.82
N LEU A 446 3.69 -17.02 32.41
CA LEU A 446 3.60 -16.84 33.86
C LEU A 446 2.15 -17.00 34.37
N ALA A 447 1.17 -16.48 33.63
CA ALA A 447 -0.23 -16.49 34.03
C ALA A 447 -0.87 -17.88 33.96
N GLY A 448 -0.50 -18.69 32.96
CA GLY A 448 -1.04 -20.05 32.75
C GLY A 448 -0.55 -21.09 33.75
N LYS A 449 0.49 -20.78 34.52
CA LYS A 449 1.20 -21.76 35.35
C LYS A 449 1.00 -21.47 36.84
N ARG A 450 -0.26 -21.38 37.28
CA ARG A 450 -0.63 -21.39 38.71
C ARG A 450 -0.52 -22.82 39.26
N GLY A 451 0.71 -23.32 39.40
CA GLY A 451 1.01 -24.65 39.96
C GLY A 451 2.49 -25.01 39.81
N ARG A 452 3.06 -25.70 40.82
CA ARG A 452 4.52 -26.01 40.92
C ARG A 452 5.01 -26.99 39.84
N GLU A 453 4.11 -27.78 39.25
CA GLU A 453 4.43 -28.86 38.30
C GLU A 453 4.24 -28.46 36.82
N ALA A 454 3.47 -27.41 36.51
CA ALA A 454 3.32 -26.90 35.15
C ALA A 454 4.48 -25.97 34.72
N ALA A 455 5.33 -25.54 35.67
CA ALA A 455 6.43 -24.61 35.46
C ALA A 455 7.65 -25.21 34.74
N THR A 456 7.79 -26.53 34.75
CA THR A 456 9.01 -27.24 34.32
C THR A 456 9.15 -27.47 32.82
N SER A 457 8.09 -27.33 32.02
CA SER A 457 8.18 -27.48 30.56
C SER A 457 7.70 -26.20 29.84
N LEU A 458 8.66 -25.42 29.32
CA LEU A 458 8.39 -24.35 28.36
C LEU A 458 8.48 -24.94 26.94
N PRO A 459 7.61 -24.54 26.01
CA PRO A 459 7.68 -25.06 24.64
C PRO A 459 9.02 -24.73 23.96
N PRO A 460 9.57 -25.64 23.16
CA PRO A 460 10.87 -25.44 22.52
C PRO A 460 10.89 -24.19 21.63
N GLY A 461 9.80 -23.93 20.89
CA GLY A 461 9.71 -22.74 20.05
C GLY A 461 9.77 -21.41 20.83
N TYR A 462 9.30 -21.37 22.07
CA TYR A 462 9.47 -20.20 22.94
C TYR A 462 10.91 -20.06 23.44
N LEU A 463 11.56 -21.18 23.80
CA LEU A 463 12.97 -21.17 24.20
C LEU A 463 13.87 -20.67 23.07
N ASP A 464 13.62 -21.12 21.83
CA ASP A 464 14.34 -20.68 20.64
C ASP A 464 14.13 -19.19 20.37
N LEU A 465 12.89 -18.70 20.51
CA LEU A 465 12.58 -17.27 20.40
C LEU A 465 13.39 -16.45 21.41
N VAL A 466 13.38 -16.83 22.68
CA VAL A 466 14.13 -16.11 23.73
C VAL A 466 15.62 -16.17 23.47
N ALA A 467 16.15 -17.34 23.08
CA ALA A 467 17.55 -17.50 22.74
C ALA A 467 17.95 -16.60 21.56
N ARG A 468 17.15 -16.55 20.50
CA ARG A 468 17.43 -15.72 19.32
C ARG A 468 17.34 -14.23 19.62
N VAL A 469 16.32 -13.81 20.38
CA VAL A 469 16.19 -12.42 20.83
C VAL A 469 17.43 -12.01 21.63
N ASN A 470 17.80 -12.80 22.64
CA ASN A 470 18.91 -12.47 23.53
C ASN A 470 20.29 -12.54 22.85
N ALA A 471 20.53 -13.55 22.01
CA ALA A 471 21.86 -13.82 21.45
C ALA A 471 22.15 -13.01 20.17
N ALA A 472 21.14 -12.73 19.34
CA ALA A 472 21.33 -12.09 18.04
C ALA A 472 20.65 -10.72 17.93
N PHE A 473 19.39 -10.62 18.37
CA PHE A 473 18.62 -9.38 18.18
C PHE A 473 19.03 -8.26 19.14
N THR A 474 19.09 -8.54 20.45
CA THR A 474 19.43 -7.56 21.49
C THR A 474 20.79 -6.89 21.25
N PRO A 475 21.88 -7.62 20.89
CA PRO A 475 23.15 -6.99 20.53
C PRO A 475 23.04 -6.06 19.32
N SER A 476 22.31 -6.47 18.28
CA SER A 476 22.10 -5.68 17.06
C SER A 476 21.32 -4.38 17.34
N VAL A 477 20.31 -4.47 18.22
CA VAL A 477 19.56 -3.30 18.69
C VAL A 477 20.47 -2.32 19.44
N TYR A 478 21.30 -2.81 20.35
CA TYR A 478 22.24 -1.94 21.09
C TYR A 478 23.28 -1.30 20.17
N ALA A 479 23.81 -2.02 19.19
CA ALA A 479 24.74 -1.47 18.20
C ALA A 479 24.08 -0.31 17.42
N CYS A 480 22.85 -0.51 16.95
CA CYS A 480 22.08 0.53 16.26
C CYS A 480 21.82 1.75 17.16
N VAL A 481 21.49 1.54 18.45
CA VAL A 481 21.32 2.65 19.42
C VAL A 481 22.64 3.43 19.61
N GLN A 482 23.78 2.74 19.71
CA GLN A 482 25.08 3.38 19.86
C GLN A 482 25.47 4.21 18.64
N GLU A 483 25.21 3.70 17.45
CA GLU A 483 25.44 4.42 16.19
C GLU A 483 24.54 5.65 16.07
N ALA A 484 23.26 5.52 16.41
CA ALA A 484 22.33 6.65 16.45
C ALA A 484 22.79 7.74 17.45
N GLN A 485 23.30 7.33 18.62
CA GLN A 485 23.86 8.25 19.61
C GLN A 485 25.17 8.91 19.14
N ALA A 486 26.05 8.18 18.46
CA ALA A 486 27.29 8.71 17.90
C ALA A 486 27.01 9.76 16.82
N ALA A 487 26.08 9.47 15.89
CA ALA A 487 25.65 10.39 14.85
C ALA A 487 25.03 11.68 15.42
N ALA A 488 24.29 11.58 16.53
CA ALA A 488 23.73 12.74 17.22
C ALA A 488 24.79 13.60 17.95
N GLY A 489 25.88 12.97 18.43
CA GLY A 489 26.98 13.64 19.14
C GLY A 489 27.91 14.44 18.24
N GLU A 490 28.20 13.97 17.02
CA GLU A 490 29.13 14.62 16.08
C GLU A 490 28.53 15.87 15.42
N GLY A 491 27.19 15.95 15.25
CA GLY A 491 26.51 17.10 14.64
C GLY A 491 26.37 18.35 15.53
N ALA A 492 26.89 18.33 16.76
CA ALA A 492 26.67 19.36 17.79
C ALA A 492 27.78 20.43 17.89
N ARG A 493 28.70 20.53 16.93
CA ARG A 493 29.67 21.65 16.85
C ARG A 493 29.21 22.71 15.83
N PRO A 494 28.56 23.81 16.26
CA PRO A 494 28.21 24.89 15.35
C PRO A 494 29.43 25.75 15.06
N GLU A 495 30.12 25.53 13.94
CA GLU A 495 30.97 26.57 13.36
C GLU A 495 30.08 27.65 12.69
N GLY A 496 30.42 28.91 12.97
CA GLY A 496 29.49 30.03 12.94
C GLY A 496 28.95 30.44 11.56
N GLY A 497 27.69 30.92 11.55
CA GLY A 497 27.09 31.66 10.43
C GLY A 497 25.57 31.68 10.48
N LYS A 498 24.93 32.75 9.99
CA LYS A 498 23.46 32.96 10.05
C LYS A 498 22.61 31.86 9.36
N ARG A 499 23.21 30.96 8.55
CA ARG A 499 22.58 29.72 8.04
C ARG A 499 22.41 28.62 9.10
N ALA A 500 23.11 28.70 10.24
CA ALA A 500 23.06 27.73 11.33
C ALA A 500 21.73 27.71 12.10
N ARG A 501 20.92 28.78 12.08
CA ARG A 501 19.64 28.85 12.84
C ARG A 501 18.55 27.92 12.26
N ALA A 502 18.51 27.76 10.93
CA ALA A 502 17.58 26.84 10.26
C ALA A 502 18.04 25.37 10.34
N ALA A 503 19.36 25.13 10.34
CA ALA A 503 19.94 23.82 10.60
C ALA A 503 19.77 23.38 12.07
N ALA A 504 19.96 24.30 13.02
CA ALA A 504 19.72 24.07 14.45
C ALA A 504 18.25 23.73 14.77
N GLY A 505 17.28 24.31 14.05
CA GLY A 505 15.86 23.95 14.17
C GLY A 505 15.53 22.52 13.70
N ARG A 506 16.20 22.03 12.65
CA ARG A 506 16.10 20.62 12.22
C ARG A 506 16.84 19.67 13.16
N LEU A 507 18.01 20.08 13.64
CA LEU A 507 18.82 19.31 14.59
C LEU A 507 18.11 19.15 15.93
N THR A 508 17.55 20.22 16.50
CA THR A 508 16.77 20.16 17.76
C THR A 508 15.50 19.31 17.66
N ARG A 509 14.87 19.22 16.49
CA ARG A 509 13.72 18.34 16.25
C ARG A 509 14.12 16.87 16.08
N ARG A 510 15.29 16.59 15.48
CA ARG A 510 15.89 15.24 15.42
C ARG A 510 16.28 14.75 16.81
N VAL A 511 17.05 15.55 17.54
CA VAL A 511 17.48 15.27 18.92
C VAL A 511 16.29 15.04 19.85
N ARG A 512 15.20 15.82 19.75
CA ARG A 512 13.97 15.60 20.56
C ARG A 512 13.18 14.33 20.20
N LYS A 513 13.24 13.86 18.95
CA LYS A 513 12.57 12.61 18.53
C LYS A 513 13.39 11.39 18.92
N GLU A 514 14.69 11.44 18.68
CA GLU A 514 15.66 10.45 19.15
C GLU A 514 15.62 10.34 20.68
N SER A 515 15.44 11.48 21.39
CA SER A 515 15.33 11.49 22.85
C SER A 515 14.05 10.85 23.41
N GLN A 516 13.06 10.48 22.60
CA GLN A 516 11.87 9.77 23.07
C GLN A 516 11.88 8.29 22.69
N VAL A 517 12.34 7.95 21.49
CA VAL A 517 12.27 6.58 20.99
C VAL A 517 13.31 5.68 21.67
N VAL A 518 14.55 6.17 21.86
CA VAL A 518 15.62 5.39 22.48
C VAL A 518 15.30 5.02 23.94
N PRO A 519 14.86 5.95 24.83
CA PRO A 519 14.49 5.58 26.19
C PRO A 519 13.32 4.59 26.26
N ALA A 520 12.32 4.74 25.36
CA ALA A 520 11.21 3.80 25.30
C ALA A 520 11.65 2.40 24.89
N LEU A 521 12.57 2.29 23.93
CA LEU A 521 13.16 1.03 23.49
C LEU A 521 13.94 0.35 24.63
N VAL A 522 14.84 1.08 25.28
CA VAL A 522 15.62 0.58 26.44
C VAL A 522 14.69 0.09 27.55
N PHE A 523 13.65 0.85 27.88
CA PHE A 523 12.67 0.45 28.87
C PHE A 523 11.95 -0.87 28.51
N GLN A 524 11.60 -1.07 27.23
CA GLN A 524 10.97 -2.34 26.82
C GLN A 524 11.94 -3.52 26.87
N ILE A 525 13.24 -3.30 26.59
CA ILE A 525 14.27 -4.33 26.77
C ILE A 525 14.36 -4.72 28.25
N GLU A 526 14.42 -3.75 29.16
CA GLU A 526 14.47 -3.99 30.61
C GLU A 526 13.23 -4.72 31.14
N GLU A 527 12.03 -4.33 30.68
CA GLU A 527 10.79 -5.00 31.09
C GLU A 527 10.74 -6.44 30.56
N HIS A 528 11.26 -6.70 29.35
CA HIS A 528 11.42 -8.05 28.82
C HIS A 528 12.38 -8.90 29.68
N GLU A 529 13.58 -8.41 29.98
CA GLU A 529 14.55 -9.10 30.84
C GLU A 529 13.96 -9.41 32.22
N LYS A 530 13.23 -8.46 32.81
CA LYS A 530 12.52 -8.65 34.08
C LYS A 530 11.46 -9.74 34.01
N GLN A 531 10.71 -9.86 32.91
CA GLN A 531 9.77 -10.98 32.74
C GLN A 531 10.51 -12.31 32.59
N LEU A 532 11.62 -12.35 31.86
CA LEU A 532 12.45 -13.56 31.75
C LEU A 532 13.02 -14.01 33.10
N ILE A 533 13.44 -13.09 33.97
CA ILE A 533 13.90 -13.41 35.33
C ILE A 533 12.77 -14.01 36.16
N ARG A 534 11.56 -13.42 36.11
CA ARG A 534 10.38 -13.97 36.81
C ARG A 534 10.04 -15.37 36.31
N LEU A 535 10.05 -15.56 35.00
CA LEU A 535 9.77 -16.84 34.36
C LEU A 535 10.85 -17.89 34.68
N SER A 536 12.12 -17.49 34.71
CA SER A 536 13.24 -18.37 35.07
C SER A 536 13.13 -18.86 36.52
N ARG A 537 12.76 -17.97 37.45
CA ARG A 537 12.53 -18.32 38.86
C ARG A 537 11.35 -19.27 39.03
N ALA A 538 10.27 -19.05 38.28
CA ALA A 538 9.09 -19.91 38.32
C ALA A 538 9.39 -21.29 37.71
N GLY A 539 10.05 -21.35 36.55
CA GLY A 539 10.29 -22.58 35.79
C GLY A 539 11.54 -23.37 36.19
N ARG A 540 12.41 -22.82 37.05
CA ARG A 540 13.74 -23.38 37.38
C ARG A 540 14.64 -23.60 36.15
N LEU A 541 14.36 -22.89 35.06
CA LEU A 541 15.16 -22.87 33.83
C LEU A 541 15.85 -21.52 33.75
N ASN A 542 17.15 -21.48 33.44
CA ASN A 542 17.86 -20.21 33.33
C ASN A 542 17.75 -19.64 31.90
N LEU A 543 16.71 -18.84 31.65
CA LEU A 543 16.47 -18.22 30.34
C LEU A 543 17.42 -17.05 30.03
N MET A 544 18.15 -16.58 31.05
CA MET A 544 19.12 -15.50 30.91
C MET A 544 20.52 -16.02 30.52
N LEU A 545 20.71 -17.33 30.32
CA LEU A 545 22.01 -17.89 29.91
C LEU A 545 22.48 -17.37 28.55
N THR A 546 21.55 -17.23 27.61
CA THR A 546 21.81 -16.74 26.25
C THR A 546 21.87 -15.23 26.18
N ALA A 547 21.33 -14.53 27.19
CA ALA A 547 21.51 -13.11 27.35
C ALA A 547 22.96 -12.87 27.79
N LYS A 548 23.82 -12.56 26.81
CA LYS A 548 25.05 -11.84 27.15
C LYS A 548 24.57 -10.59 27.87
N ARG A 549 24.82 -10.49 29.18
CA ARG A 549 24.64 -9.23 29.92
C ARG A 549 25.32 -8.19 29.06
N ALA A 550 24.55 -7.27 28.50
CA ALA A 550 25.12 -6.18 27.75
C ALA A 550 25.97 -5.41 28.77
N THR A 551 27.26 -5.73 28.83
CA THR A 551 28.34 -4.98 29.48
C THR A 551 28.58 -3.68 28.71
N ASN A 552 27.50 -3.08 28.20
CA ASN A 552 27.37 -1.71 27.72
C ASN A 552 26.72 -0.82 28.79
N ARG A 553 26.21 -1.39 29.90
CA ARG A 553 25.89 -0.62 31.12
C ARG A 553 27.13 -0.29 31.96
N ASP A 554 28.24 -0.96 31.71
CA ASP A 554 29.53 -0.49 32.20
C ASP A 554 29.94 0.67 31.30
N PHE A 555 29.93 1.87 31.87
CA PHE A 555 30.60 3.03 31.29
C PHE A 555 31.98 2.58 30.83
N LYS A 556 32.19 2.45 29.51
CA LYS A 556 33.52 2.56 28.94
C LYS A 556 33.94 4.00 29.19
N ILE A 557 34.44 4.29 30.39
CA ILE A 557 35.24 5.46 30.66
C ILE A 557 36.44 5.28 29.73
N GLN A 558 36.39 5.94 28.58
CA GLN A 558 37.59 6.17 27.81
C GLN A 558 38.47 7.02 28.72
N LEU A 559 39.37 6.36 29.45
CA LEU A 559 40.50 7.02 30.09
C LEU A 559 41.36 7.58 28.96
N ALA A 560 40.95 8.73 28.45
CA ALA A 560 41.79 9.58 27.64
C ALA A 560 43.04 9.88 28.48
N SER A 561 44.16 9.34 28.01
CA SER A 561 45.54 9.65 28.40
C SER A 561 45.84 9.72 29.90
N GLY A 562 46.59 8.74 30.43
CA GLY A 562 47.29 8.99 31.70
C GLY A 562 47.90 7.82 32.46
N ARG A 563 47.80 6.56 32.01
CA ARG A 563 48.54 5.47 32.66
C ARG A 563 49.22 4.57 31.65
N GLN A 564 50.49 4.87 31.41
CA GLN A 564 51.46 3.87 30.99
C GLN A 564 51.46 2.70 32.01
N PRO A 565 51.56 1.45 31.55
CA PRO A 565 51.74 0.33 32.45
C PRO A 565 53.10 0.41 33.16
N LEU A 566 53.08 0.42 34.48
CA LEU A 566 54.23 0.36 35.40
C LEU A 566 54.95 -1.01 35.39
N ALA A 567 55.03 -1.68 34.23
CA ALA A 567 55.58 -3.03 34.13
C ALA A 567 57.02 -3.10 33.56
N GLU A 568 57.62 -1.97 33.12
CA GLU A 568 58.95 -1.95 32.47
C GLU A 568 60.02 -1.16 33.25
N ARG A 569 59.99 -1.16 34.59
CA ARG A 569 61.03 -0.49 35.40
C ARG A 569 61.80 -1.35 36.40
N CYS A 570 61.77 -2.67 36.27
CA CYS A 570 62.60 -3.58 37.07
C CYS A 570 63.68 -4.31 36.25
N ALA A 571 64.20 -3.68 35.19
CA ALA A 571 65.39 -4.15 34.49
C ALA A 571 66.23 -2.94 34.05
N ALA A 572 66.95 -2.36 35.02
CA ALA A 572 68.13 -1.52 34.80
C ALA A 572 68.99 -1.56 36.07
#